data_AF-A0A9X4KGW2-F1
#
_entry.id   AF-A0A9X4KGW2-F1
#
_cell.length_a   1.000
_cell.length_b   1.000
_cell.length_c   1.000
_cell.angle_alpha   90.00
_cell.angle_beta   90.00
_cell.angle_gamma   90.00
#
_symmetry.space_group_name_H-M   'P 1'
#
loop_
_entity.id
_entity.type
_entity.pdbx_description
1 polymer ?
#
loop_
_entity_poly.entity_id
_entity_poly.type
_entity_poly.pdbx_seq_one_letter_code
_entity_poly.pdbx_strand_id
1 'polypeptide(L)'
;MNRVYRSEGKYNWLNPSQVSGQYVFTFRPDAPEGLQRSFLIDIEKDYTWTGTPYEVALKLQEVIDSYFFNTDQPKIKAVVEYLEKWDDKDRYDALVEKKAKLTKQLAELDRDLAEYDPAEMENWTPESSESTEQPSEAAAES
;
A
#
# COMPACT_ATOMS: atom_id res chain seq x y z
N MET A 1 2.64 4.54 14.85
CA MET A 1 2.93 5.22 13.58
C MET A 1 1.63 5.75 13.01
N ASN A 2 1.62 6.97 12.50
CA ASN A 2 0.45 7.46 11.78
C ASN A 2 0.29 6.70 10.46
N ARG A 3 -0.95 6.55 9.98
CA ARG A 3 -1.26 5.88 8.71
C ARG A 3 -2.36 6.63 8.00
N VAL A 4 -2.38 6.52 6.68
CA VAL A 4 -3.48 7.01 5.85
C VAL A 4 -3.91 5.88 4.92
N TYR A 5 -5.21 5.73 4.72
CA TYR A 5 -5.76 4.88 3.68
C TYR A 5 -6.74 5.69 2.84
N ARG A 6 -6.86 5.28 1.57
CA ARG A 6 -7.76 5.89 0.61
C ARG A 6 -8.76 4.84 0.13
N SER A 7 -10.02 5.23 0.00
CA SER A 7 -11.07 4.44 -0.65
C SER A 7 -11.93 5.34 -1.53
N GLU A 8 -12.51 4.79 -2.60
CA GLU A 8 -13.50 5.47 -3.43
C GLU A 8 -14.90 4.99 -3.08
N GLY A 9 -15.87 5.88 -3.15
CA GLY A 9 -17.25 5.51 -2.88
C GLY A 9 -18.26 6.64 -3.05
N LYS A 10 -19.53 6.30 -2.85
CA LYS A 10 -20.66 7.22 -2.89
C LYS A 10 -21.02 7.63 -1.48
N TYR A 11 -20.39 8.68 -0.99
CA TYR A 11 -20.54 9.14 0.40
C TYR A 11 -21.57 10.27 0.55
N ASN A 12 -22.02 10.86 -0.56
CA ASN A 12 -23.02 11.92 -0.56
C ASN A 12 -24.44 11.34 -0.60
N TRP A 13 -25.15 11.39 0.53
CA TRP A 13 -26.55 10.95 0.63
C TRP A 13 -27.53 11.82 -0.17
N LEU A 14 -27.20 13.10 -0.38
CA LEU A 14 -28.02 14.04 -1.16
C LEU A 14 -27.79 13.87 -2.66
N ASN A 15 -26.63 13.31 -3.07
CA ASN A 15 -26.32 13.01 -4.45
C ASN A 15 -25.66 11.62 -4.59
N PRO A 16 -26.46 10.53 -4.62
CA PRO A 16 -25.95 9.16 -4.64
C PRO A 16 -25.21 8.76 -5.93
N SER A 17 -25.21 9.59 -6.98
CA SER A 17 -24.40 9.35 -8.18
C SER A 17 -22.99 9.91 -8.05
N GLN A 18 -22.76 10.85 -7.11
CA GLN A 18 -21.45 11.45 -6.90
C GLN A 18 -20.49 10.45 -6.26
N VAL A 19 -19.38 10.21 -6.94
CA VAL A 19 -18.24 9.45 -6.42
C VAL A 19 -17.28 10.44 -5.76
N SER A 20 -16.69 10.03 -4.64
CA SER A 20 -15.68 10.83 -3.93
C SER A 20 -14.55 9.94 -3.44
N GLY A 21 -13.36 10.51 -3.39
CA GLY A 21 -12.22 9.94 -2.69
C GLY A 21 -12.35 10.19 -1.19
N GLN A 22 -12.28 9.14 -0.39
CA GLN A 22 -12.21 9.23 1.07
C GLN A 22 -10.79 8.94 1.53
N TYR A 23 -10.20 9.89 2.22
CA TYR A 23 -8.92 9.75 2.90
C TYR A 23 -9.16 9.63 4.39
N VAL A 24 -8.69 8.55 5.00
CA VAL A 24 -8.84 8.32 6.43
C VAL A 24 -7.49 8.14 7.10
N PHE A 25 -7.26 8.97 8.10
CA PHE A 25 -6.08 9.01 8.93
C PHE A 25 -6.30 8.21 10.21
N THR A 26 -5.35 7.31 10.47
CA THR A 26 -5.21 6.63 11.76
C THR A 26 -4.02 7.25 12.47
N PHE A 27 -4.29 7.98 13.55
CA PHE A 27 -3.25 8.66 14.31
C PHE A 27 -2.66 7.80 15.42
N ARG A 28 -1.52 8.22 15.97
CA ARG A 28 -0.91 7.61 17.17
C ARG A 28 -1.83 7.75 18.41
N PRO A 29 -1.67 6.90 19.44
CA PRO A 29 -2.50 6.96 20.65
C PRO A 29 -2.42 8.28 21.43
N ASP A 30 -1.33 9.03 21.27
CA ASP A 30 -1.08 10.34 21.89
C ASP A 30 -1.53 11.51 21.01
N ALA A 31 -2.25 11.26 19.92
CA ALA A 31 -2.79 12.30 19.07
C ALA A 31 -3.88 13.12 19.79
N PRO A 32 -3.96 14.44 19.54
CA PRO A 32 -5.05 15.27 20.05
C PRO A 32 -6.43 14.73 19.63
N GLU A 33 -7.37 14.69 20.57
CA GLU A 33 -8.71 14.11 20.35
C GLU A 33 -9.54 14.84 19.28
N GLY A 34 -9.28 16.13 19.05
CA GLY A 34 -10.01 16.97 18.10
C GLY A 34 -9.56 16.87 16.64
N LEU A 35 -8.57 16.03 16.32
CA LEU A 35 -8.09 15.93 14.94
C LEU A 35 -9.12 15.24 14.03
N GLN A 36 -9.43 15.89 12.92
CA GLN A 36 -10.27 15.33 11.88
C GLN A 36 -9.59 14.08 11.29
N ARG A 37 -10.29 12.96 11.32
CA ARG A 37 -9.75 11.66 10.86
C ARG A 37 -10.06 11.36 9.42
N SER A 38 -11.04 12.01 8.80
CA SER A 38 -11.43 11.70 7.43
C SER A 38 -11.74 12.94 6.62
N PHE A 39 -11.32 12.96 5.37
CA PHE A 39 -11.61 14.00 4.40
C PHE A 39 -12.23 13.37 3.14
N LEU A 40 -13.25 14.04 2.61
CA LEU A 40 -13.87 13.67 1.34
C LEU A 40 -13.44 14.67 0.28
N ILE A 41 -12.95 14.17 -0.84
CA ILE A 41 -12.49 14.96 -1.97
C ILE A 41 -13.30 14.54 -3.19
N ASP A 42 -13.64 15.52 -4.02
CA ASP A 42 -14.25 15.25 -5.32
C ASP A 42 -13.31 14.35 -6.14
N ILE A 43 -13.85 13.28 -6.73
CA ILE A 43 -13.04 12.32 -7.49
C ILE A 43 -12.29 13.00 -8.65
N GLU A 44 -12.81 14.10 -9.19
CA GLU A 44 -12.15 14.88 -10.26
C GLU A 44 -10.87 15.59 -9.78
N LYS A 45 -10.75 15.83 -8.47
CA LYS A 45 -9.56 16.44 -7.83
C LYS A 45 -8.74 15.43 -7.02
N ASP A 46 -9.13 14.16 -7.02
CA ASP A 46 -8.41 13.08 -6.36
C ASP A 46 -7.38 12.48 -7.33
N TYR A 47 -6.09 12.79 -7.10
CA TYR A 47 -4.99 12.26 -7.90
C TYR A 47 -4.37 10.98 -7.33
N THR A 48 -5.08 10.25 -6.46
CA THR A 48 -4.65 8.97 -5.87
C THR A 48 -3.26 9.06 -5.23
N TRP A 49 -3.07 10.09 -4.40
CA TRP A 49 -1.75 10.35 -3.79
C TRP A 49 -1.24 9.16 -2.98
N THR A 50 0.05 8.88 -3.15
CA THR A 50 0.80 7.86 -2.39
C THR A 50 1.94 8.52 -1.62
N GLY A 51 2.36 7.90 -0.52
CA GLY A 51 3.45 8.41 0.31
C GLY A 51 3.17 8.27 1.80
N THR A 52 3.93 9.04 2.59
CA THR A 52 3.71 9.18 4.03
C THR A 52 2.36 9.87 4.30
N PRO A 53 1.76 9.66 5.48
CA PRO A 53 0.55 10.40 5.87
C PRO A 53 0.73 11.92 5.77
N TYR A 54 1.91 12.44 6.10
CA TYR A 54 2.21 13.87 6.01
C TYR A 54 2.16 14.37 4.56
N GLU A 55 2.83 13.69 3.63
CA GLU A 55 2.83 14.05 2.21
C GLU A 55 1.42 14.02 1.62
N VAL A 56 0.61 13.01 1.99
CA VAL A 56 -0.79 12.93 1.57
C VAL A 56 -1.63 14.08 2.15
N ALA A 57 -1.41 14.44 3.42
CA ALA A 57 -2.11 15.56 4.04
C ALA A 57 -1.77 16.92 3.39
N LEU A 58 -0.51 17.13 2.98
CA LEU A 58 -0.12 18.33 2.22
C LEU A 58 -0.87 18.41 0.88
N LYS A 59 -1.00 17.30 0.16
CA LYS A 59 -1.76 17.26 -1.10
C LYS A 59 -3.25 17.46 -0.93
N LEU A 60 -3.81 16.91 0.14
CA LEU A 60 -5.19 17.20 0.52
C LEU A 60 -5.39 18.68 0.86
N GLN A 61 -4.45 19.29 1.57
CA GLN A 61 -4.50 20.71 1.91
C GLN A 61 -4.50 21.57 0.64
N GLU A 62 -3.60 21.31 -0.31
CA GLU A 62 -3.56 22.01 -1.60
C GLU A 62 -4.92 21.99 -2.32
N VAL A 63 -5.59 20.84 -2.32
CA VAL A 63 -6.93 20.69 -2.92
C VAL A 63 -8.01 21.40 -2.12
N ILE A 64 -8.02 21.26 -0.79
CA ILE A 64 -8.99 21.90 0.10
C ILE A 64 -8.88 23.43 0.05
N ASP A 65 -7.66 23.95 -0.02
CA ASP A 65 -7.37 25.39 -0.12
C ASP A 65 -7.75 25.95 -1.50
N SER A 66 -7.90 25.10 -2.53
CA SER A 66 -8.38 25.51 -3.86
C SER A 66 -9.87 25.90 -3.89
N TYR A 67 -10.65 25.51 -2.88
CA TYR A 67 -12.07 25.85 -2.79
C TYR A 67 -12.26 27.19 -2.09
N PHE A 68 -13.05 28.08 -2.70
CA PHE A 68 -13.32 29.42 -2.13
C PHE A 68 -14.04 29.37 -0.77
N PHE A 69 -14.92 28.39 -0.57
CA PHE A 69 -15.54 28.10 0.72
C PHE A 69 -15.43 26.61 1.04
N ASN A 70 -14.60 26.23 2.01
CA ASN A 70 -14.53 24.86 2.51
C ASN A 70 -14.29 24.84 4.03
N THR A 71 -15.21 24.23 4.77
CA THR A 71 -15.13 24.13 6.24
C THR A 71 -13.99 23.25 6.75
N ASP A 72 -13.37 22.48 5.85
CA ASP A 72 -12.29 21.57 6.20
C ASP A 72 -10.90 22.22 6.16
N GLN A 73 -10.77 23.46 5.65
CA GLN A 73 -9.50 24.21 5.66
C GLN A 73 -8.79 24.25 7.03
N PRO A 74 -9.44 24.71 8.13
CA PRO A 74 -8.79 24.71 9.44
C PRO A 74 -8.50 23.29 9.96
N LYS A 75 -9.31 22.30 9.56
CA LYS A 75 -9.17 20.91 10.00
C LYS A 75 -7.98 20.23 9.33
N ILE A 76 -7.82 20.37 8.02
CA ILE A 76 -6.69 19.79 7.29
C ILE A 76 -5.39 20.46 7.72
N LYS A 77 -5.40 21.78 7.97
CA LYS A 77 -4.24 22.49 8.51
C LYS A 77 -3.77 21.90 9.84
N ALA A 78 -4.70 21.66 10.78
CA ALA A 78 -4.37 21.05 12.06
C ALA A 78 -3.80 19.62 11.92
N VAL A 79 -4.29 18.85 10.95
CA VAL A 79 -3.76 17.52 10.62
C VAL A 79 -2.35 17.61 10.05
N VAL A 80 -2.08 18.54 9.13
CA VAL A 80 -0.75 18.78 8.55
C VAL A 80 0.25 19.17 9.64
N GLU A 81 -0.09 20.15 10.49
CA GLU A 81 0.77 20.59 11.60
C GLU A 81 1.05 19.48 12.62
N TYR A 82 0.10 18.59 12.85
CA TYR A 82 0.31 17.41 13.69
C TYR A 82 1.26 16.41 13.01
N LEU A 83 1.00 16.05 11.75
CA LEU A 83 1.76 15.03 11.03
C LEU A 83 3.20 15.47 10.76
N GLU A 84 3.44 16.76 10.50
CA GLU A 84 4.78 17.32 10.32
C GLU A 84 5.69 17.01 11.52
N LYS A 85 5.18 17.16 12.74
CA LYS A 85 5.93 16.89 13.98
C LYS A 85 6.34 15.43 14.14
N TRP A 86 5.64 14.52 13.46
CA TRP A 86 5.85 13.08 13.58
C TRP A 86 6.46 12.44 12.33
N ASP A 87 6.62 13.18 11.22
CA ASP A 87 6.99 12.60 9.93
C ASP A 87 8.34 11.86 10.00
N ASP A 88 9.38 12.49 10.54
CA ASP A 88 10.69 11.86 10.71
C ASP A 88 10.64 10.61 11.59
N LYS A 89 9.85 10.67 12.67
CA LYS A 89 9.69 9.54 13.60
C LYS A 89 8.92 8.39 12.94
N ASP A 90 7.87 8.69 12.19
CA ASP A 90 7.10 7.69 11.44
C ASP A 90 7.95 7.06 10.32
N ARG A 91 8.75 7.85 9.60
CA ARG A 91 9.73 7.34 8.62
C ARG A 91 10.74 6.40 9.25
N TYR A 92 11.30 6.79 10.40
CA TYR A 92 12.21 5.93 11.15
C TYR A 92 11.54 4.62 11.59
N ASP A 93 10.35 4.70 12.19
CA ASP A 93 9.61 3.52 12.66
C ASP A 93 9.27 2.57 11.50
N ALA A 94 8.89 3.11 10.33
CA ALA A 94 8.66 2.33 9.11
C ALA A 94 9.93 1.61 8.63
N LEU A 95 11.09 2.26 8.67
CA LEU A 95 12.38 1.65 8.31
C LEU A 95 12.77 0.52 9.29
N VAL A 96 12.52 0.71 10.58
CA VAL A 96 12.75 -0.32 11.60
C VAL A 96 11.86 -1.54 11.36
N GLU A 97 10.55 -1.33 11.12
CA GLU A 97 9.61 -2.42 10.81
C GLU A 97 10.01 -3.15 9.51
N LYS A 98 10.40 -2.40 8.47
CA LYS A 98 10.89 -2.96 7.21
C LYS A 98 12.15 -3.81 7.41
N LYS A 99 13.11 -3.31 8.20
CA LYS A 99 14.33 -4.04 8.53
C LYS A 99 14.00 -5.36 9.24
N ALA A 100 13.12 -5.32 10.25
CA ALA A 100 12.72 -6.52 10.98
C ALA A 100 12.05 -7.56 10.08
N LYS A 101 11.16 -7.12 9.18
CA LYS A 101 10.51 -8.00 8.19
C LYS A 101 11.53 -8.65 7.25
N LEU A 102 12.44 -7.85 6.69
CA LEU A 102 13.48 -8.37 5.78
C LEU A 102 14.42 -9.35 6.49
N THR A 103 14.81 -9.08 7.74
CA THR A 103 15.61 -10.02 8.52
C THR A 103 14.89 -11.34 8.74
N LYS A 104 13.58 -11.32 9.01
CA LYS A 104 12.78 -12.55 9.12
C LYS A 104 12.74 -13.32 7.80
N GLN A 105 12.51 -12.63 6.68
CA GLN A 105 12.49 -13.25 5.35
C GLN A 105 13.84 -13.84 4.97
N LEU A 106 14.95 -13.18 5.31
CA LEU A 106 16.30 -13.73 5.12
C LEU A 106 16.50 -15.00 5.95
N ALA A 107 16.09 -15.01 7.21
CA ALA A 107 16.22 -16.20 8.05
C ALA A 107 15.35 -17.38 7.58
N GLU A 108 14.19 -17.11 6.95
CA GLU A 108 13.38 -18.13 6.29
C GLU A 108 14.09 -18.65 5.03
N LEU A 109 14.61 -17.76 4.20
CA LEU A 109 15.37 -18.14 3.00
C LEU A 109 16.62 -18.96 3.33
N ASP A 110 17.38 -18.56 4.36
CA ASP A 110 18.57 -19.27 4.82
C ASP A 110 18.22 -20.69 5.32
N ARG A 111 17.04 -20.86 5.93
CA ARG A 111 16.54 -22.17 6.34
C ARG A 111 16.20 -23.02 5.12
N ASP A 112 15.46 -22.47 4.17
CA ASP A 112 15.07 -23.18 2.96
C ASP A 112 16.32 -23.57 2.15
N LEU A 113 17.32 -22.69 2.04
CA LEU A 113 18.59 -22.99 1.38
C LEU A 113 19.41 -24.08 2.07
N ALA A 114 19.29 -24.23 3.39
CA ALA A 114 19.99 -25.28 4.13
C ALA A 114 19.46 -26.69 3.81
N GLU A 115 18.28 -26.81 3.18
CA GLU A 115 17.74 -28.10 2.71
C GLU A 115 18.42 -28.60 1.43
N TYR A 116 19.14 -27.74 0.73
CA TYR A 116 19.82 -28.07 -0.52
C TYR A 116 21.33 -28.26 -0.29
N ASP A 117 21.92 -29.29 -0.89
CA ASP A 117 23.37 -29.40 -1.01
C ASP A 117 23.86 -28.50 -2.15
N PRO A 118 24.70 -27.49 -1.89
CA PRO A 118 25.22 -26.61 -2.94
C PRO A 118 25.92 -27.37 -4.09
N ALA A 119 26.61 -28.47 -3.79
CA ALA A 119 27.33 -29.26 -4.79
C ALA A 119 26.37 -30.10 -5.66
N GLU A 120 25.25 -30.55 -5.10
CA GLU A 120 24.18 -31.22 -5.84
C GLU A 120 23.47 -30.22 -6.76
N MET A 121 23.12 -29.03 -6.26
CA MET A 121 22.45 -27.99 -7.03
C MET A 121 23.32 -27.40 -8.14
N GLU A 122 24.65 -27.31 -7.96
CA GLU A 122 25.58 -26.85 -8.99
C GLU A 122 25.62 -27.79 -10.21
N ASN A 123 25.38 -29.09 -9.99
CA ASN A 123 25.37 -30.12 -11.03
C ASN A 123 23.96 -30.59 -11.38
N TRP A 124 22.93 -29.93 -10.85
CA TRP A 124 21.55 -30.33 -11.03
C TRP A 124 21.09 -30.04 -12.47
N THR A 125 20.66 -31.09 -13.15
CA THR A 125 19.93 -31.00 -14.41
C THR A 125 18.50 -31.47 -14.18
N PRO A 126 17.48 -30.76 -14.67
CA PRO A 126 16.10 -31.25 -14.60
C PRO A 126 16.05 -32.62 -15.30
N GLU A 127 15.47 -33.62 -14.65
CA GLU A 127 15.11 -34.85 -15.35
C GLU A 127 14.27 -34.44 -16.56
N SER A 128 14.78 -34.72 -17.76
CA SER A 128 14.04 -34.55 -18.98
C SER A 128 12.75 -35.33 -18.80
N SER A 129 11.63 -34.62 -18.65
CA SER A 129 10.31 -35.23 -18.73
C SER A 129 10.31 -36.02 -20.01
N GLU A 130 10.31 -37.35 -19.91
CA GLU A 130 10.06 -38.22 -21.06
C GLU A 130 8.72 -37.77 -21.61
N SER A 131 8.78 -36.95 -22.66
CA SER A 131 7.70 -36.78 -23.61
C SER A 131 7.36 -38.19 -24.03
N THR A 132 6.29 -38.73 -23.46
CA THR A 132 5.67 -39.94 -23.97
C THR A 132 5.19 -39.59 -25.37
N GLU A 133 6.07 -39.68 -26.36
CA GLU A 133 5.69 -39.80 -27.75
C GLU A 133 4.83 -41.06 -27.82
N GLN A 134 3.51 -40.86 -27.81
CA GLN A 134 2.61 -41.89 -28.29
C GLN A 134 3.01 -42.14 -29.75
N PRO A 135 3.46 -43.36 -30.12
CA PRO A 135 3.65 -43.67 -31.51
C PRO A 135 2.28 -43.57 -32.20
N SER A 136 2.22 -42.67 -33.17
CA SER A 136 1.18 -42.61 -34.20
C SER A 136 1.19 -43.95 -34.95
N GLU A 137 0.36 -44.89 -34.54
CA GLU A 137 0.10 -46.11 -35.30
C GLU A 137 -0.89 -45.78 -36.43
N ALA A 138 -0.33 -45.31 -37.54
CA ALA A 138 -0.96 -45.39 -38.84
C ALA A 138 -0.34 -46.59 -39.58
N ALA A 139 -1.06 -47.70 -39.58
CA ALA A 139 -0.95 -48.77 -40.59
C ALA A 139 -2.32 -49.49 -40.59
N ALA A 140 -3.20 -49.18 -41.54
CA ALA A 140 -3.26 -49.81 -42.85
C ALA A 140 -3.59 -51.32 -42.75
N GLU A 141 -4.84 -51.69 -43.07
CA GLU A 141 -5.15 -52.80 -43.99
C GLU A 141 -6.66 -52.93 -44.24
N SER A 142 -6.98 -52.98 -45.55
CA SER A 142 -8.21 -53.44 -46.24
C SER A 142 -9.45 -52.55 -46.25
#